data_AF-A0A942IWH1-F1
#
_entry.id   AF-A0A942IWH1-F1
#
_cell.length_a   1.000
_cell.length_b   1.000
_cell.length_c   1.000
_cell.angle_alpha   90.00
_cell.angle_beta   90.00
_cell.angle_gamma   90.00
#
_symmetry.space_group_name_H-M   'P 1'
#
loop_
_entity.id
_entity.type
_entity.pdbx_description
1 polymer ?
#
loop_
_entity_poly.entity_id
_entity_poly.type
_entity_poly.pdbx_seq_one_letter_code
_entity_poly.pdbx_strand_id
1 'polypeptide(L)' 'METENLDWEKAKKHFDFIRQVYLDLEGFSGVNTSFALDFVFKPLAVRYNNGERTQELFEEMMNVE' A
#
# COMPACT_ATOMS: atom_id res chain seq x y z
N MET A 1 13.83 -7.88 -18.18
CA MET A 1 12.51 -7.93 -17.51
C MET A 1 12.09 -6.49 -17.34
N GLU A 2 11.02 -6.08 -18.02
CA GLU A 2 10.62 -4.69 -18.25
C GLU A 2 10.05 -4.04 -16.97
N THR A 3 10.91 -3.57 -16.08
CA THR A 3 10.51 -2.64 -15.01
C THR A 3 10.37 -1.19 -15.53
N GLU A 4 10.73 -0.92 -16.79
CA GLU A 4 10.83 0.43 -17.36
C GLU A 4 9.47 1.13 -17.63
N ASN A 5 8.32 0.44 -17.48
CA ASN A 5 7.00 0.98 -17.80
C ASN A 5 5.98 0.98 -16.65
N LEU A 6 6.39 0.70 -15.40
CA LEU A 6 5.46 0.72 -14.26
C LEU A 6 5.26 2.14 -13.73
N ASP A 7 4.00 2.58 -13.69
CA ASP A 7 3.62 3.91 -13.19
C ASP A 7 3.61 3.94 -11.65
N TRP A 8 4.79 4.10 -11.06
CA TRP A 8 4.99 4.14 -9.62
C TRP A 8 4.30 5.32 -8.94
N GLU A 9 4.06 6.42 -9.66
CA GLU A 9 3.31 7.55 -9.13
C GLU A 9 1.85 7.15 -8.92
N LYS A 10 1.24 6.49 -9.91
CA LYS A 10 -0.10 5.93 -9.80
C LYS A 10 -0.20 4.89 -8.68
N ALA A 11 0.73 3.94 -8.61
CA ALA A 11 0.74 2.92 -7.56
C ALA A 11 0.83 3.54 -6.16
N LYS A 12 1.69 4.54 -5.96
CA LYS A 12 1.82 5.23 -4.68
C LYS A 12 0.55 6.00 -4.32
N LYS A 13 -0.07 6.70 -5.28
CA LYS A 13 -1.33 7.41 -5.06
C LYS A 13 -2.48 6.48 -4.68
N HIS A 14 -2.62 5.35 -5.39
CA HIS A 14 -3.63 4.32 -5.06
C HIS A 14 -3.40 3.76 -3.66
N PHE A 15 -2.19 3.29 -3.39
CA PHE A 15 -1.79 2.75 -2.09
C PHE A 15 -2.05 3.74 -0.93
N ASP A 16 -1.66 5.00 -1.09
CA ASP A 16 -1.84 6.02 -0.05
C ASP A 16 -3.31 6.36 0.17
N PHE A 17 -4.10 6.42 -0.90
CA PHE A 17 -5.53 6.66 -0.82
C PHE A 17 -6.22 5.57 0.00
N ILE A 18 -6.00 4.29 -0.34
CA ILE A 18 -6.63 3.17 0.37
C ILE A 18 -6.11 3.13 1.81
N ARG A 19 -4.81 3.30 2.04
CA ARG A 19 -4.23 3.36 3.39
C ARG A 19 -4.90 4.46 4.24
N GLN A 20 -5.17 5.63 3.66
CA GLN A 20 -5.83 6.72 4.38
C GLN A 20 -7.26 6.33 4.80
N VAL A 21 -8.02 5.62 3.97
CA VAL A 21 -9.35 5.11 4.34
C VAL A 21 -9.28 4.23 5.60
N TYR A 22 -8.28 3.35 5.69
CA TYR A 22 -8.10 2.51 6.89
C TYR A 22 -7.67 3.30 8.13
N LEU A 23 -6.87 4.36 7.95
CA LEU A 23 -6.51 5.27 9.05
C LEU A 23 -7.71 6.09 9.52
N ASP A 24 -8.55 6.55 8.60
CA ASP A 24 -9.75 7.33 8.92
C ASP A 24 -10.79 6.50 9.70
N LEU A 25 -10.77 5.17 9.54
CA LEU A 25 -11.60 4.23 10.29
C LEU A 25 -11.01 3.83 11.65
N GLU A 26 -9.77 4.22 11.95
CA GLU A 26 -9.14 3.89 13.23
C GLU A 26 -9.91 4.55 14.39
N GLY A 27 -10.22 3.77 15.43
CA GLY A 27 -10.99 4.24 16.59
C GLY A 27 -12.51 4.20 16.44
N PHE A 28 -13.03 3.81 15.27
CA PHE A 28 -14.47 3.56 15.11
C PHE A 28 -14.89 2.30 15.87
N SER A 29 -15.91 2.44 16.72
CA SER A 29 -16.42 1.33 17.53
C SER A 29 -16.87 0.16 16.65
N GLY A 30 -16.29 -1.02 16.89
CA GLY A 30 -16.61 -2.25 16.15
C GLY A 30 -15.81 -2.45 14.86
N VAL A 31 -14.90 -1.53 14.51
CA VAL A 31 -13.99 -1.67 13.37
C VAL A 31 -12.56 -1.84 13.88
N ASN A 32 -11.85 -2.85 13.39
CA ASN A 32 -10.43 -3.06 13.68
C ASN A 32 -9.62 -2.98 12.38
N THR A 33 -9.00 -1.82 12.15
CA THR A 33 -8.13 -1.59 11.00
C THR A 33 -6.67 -1.91 11.27
N SER A 34 -6.29 -2.15 12.53
CA SER A 34 -4.88 -2.36 12.93
C SER A 34 -4.26 -3.55 12.19
N PHE A 35 -5.02 -4.63 11.94
CA PHE A 35 -4.50 -5.77 11.20
C PHE A 35 -4.08 -5.38 9.76
N ALA A 36 -4.94 -4.69 9.03
CA ALA A 36 -4.62 -4.25 7.66
C ALA A 36 -3.45 -3.24 7.67
N LEU A 37 -3.47 -2.28 8.59
CA LEU A 37 -2.42 -1.27 8.72
C LEU A 37 -1.05 -1.89 9.03
N ASP A 38 -0.98 -2.83 9.98
CA ASP A 38 0.28 -3.41 10.43
C ASP A 38 0.80 -4.55 9.55
N PHE A 39 -0.08 -5.36 8.98
CA PHE A 39 0.33 -6.57 8.25
C PHE A 39 0.23 -6.45 6.73
N VAL A 40 -0.48 -5.44 6.20
CA VAL A 40 -0.56 -5.19 4.75
C VAL A 40 0.13 -3.88 4.39
N PHE A 41 -0.34 -2.75 4.92
CA PHE A 41 0.18 -1.44 4.50
C PHE A 41 1.61 -1.20 4.95
N LYS A 42 1.94 -1.49 6.21
CA LYS A 42 3.27 -1.21 6.76
C LYS A 42 4.39 -1.96 6.02
N PRO A 43 4.31 -3.27 5.73
CA PRO A 43 5.34 -3.96 4.96
C PRO A 43 5.55 -3.39 3.55
N LEU A 44 4.47 -3.10 2.82
CA LEU A 44 4.55 -2.54 1.46
C LEU A 44 5.18 -1.14 1.47
N ALA A 45 4.79 -0.30 2.43
CA ALA A 45 5.39 1.03 2.61
C ALA A 45 6.90 0.94 2.91
N VAL A 46 7.32 0.00 3.75
CA VAL A 46 8.74 -0.23 4.06
C VAL A 46 9.52 -0.63 2.81
N ARG A 47 9.01 -1.60 2.04
CA ARG A 47 9.63 -2.04 0.77
C ARG A 47 9.77 -0.90 -0.23
N TYR A 48 8.69 -0.14 -0.44
CA TYR A 48 8.69 1.02 -1.34
C TYR A 48 9.70 2.09 -0.90
N ASN A 49 9.73 2.42 0.40
CA ASN A 49 10.62 3.43 0.98
C ASN A 49 12.10 3.00 0.96
N ASN A 50 12.37 1.69 1.00
CA ASN A 50 13.71 1.14 0.81
C ASN A 50 14.16 1.13 -0.67
N GLY A 51 13.32 1.66 -1.58
CA GLY A 51 13.65 1.79 -2.99
C GLY A 51 13.37 0.53 -3.81
N GLU A 52 12.65 -0.46 -3.29
CA GLU A 52 12.25 -1.63 -4.06
C GLU A 52 11.36 -1.20 -5.24
N ARG A 53 11.69 -1.66 -6.46
CA ARG A 53 10.95 -1.36 -7.70
C ARG A 53 10.71 -2.63 -8.52
N THR A 54 10.23 -3.67 -7.84
CA THR A 54 9.87 -4.97 -8.44
C THR A 54 8.46 -4.92 -9.01
N GLN A 55 8.17 -5.74 -10.02
CA GLN A 55 6.81 -5.91 -10.51
C GLN A 55 5.88 -6.43 -9.40
N GLU A 56 6.37 -7.33 -8.55
CA GLU A 56 5.63 -7.86 -7.40
C GLU A 56 5.16 -6.74 -6.46
N LEU A 57 6.05 -5.85 -6.03
CA LEU A 57 5.66 -4.74 -5.15
C LEU A 57 4.65 -3.80 -5.84
N PHE A 58 4.82 -3.53 -7.14
CA PHE A 58 3.88 -2.71 -7.89
C PHE A 58 2.48 -3.33 -7.88
N GLU A 59 2.37 -4.62 -8.19
CA GLU A 59 1.11 -5.35 -8.20
C GLU A 59 0.47 -5.38 -6.81
N GLU A 60 1.25 -5.69 -5.76
CA GLU A 60 0.75 -5.67 -4.38
C GLU A 60 0.24 -4.28 -3.97
N MET A 61 0.96 -3.20 -4.31
CA MET A 61 0.52 -1.83 -4.02
C MET A 61 -0.71 -1.41 -4.81
N MET A 62 -0.93 -1.98 -5.99
CA MET A 62 -2.11 -1.71 -6.82
C MET A 62 -3.33 -2.56 -6.44
N ASN A 63 -3.10 -3.72 -5.80
CA ASN A 63 -4.15 -4.68 -5.43
C ASN A 63 -4.71 -4.50 -4.02
N VAL A 64 -4.25 -3.50 -3.26
CA VAL A 64 -4.90 -3.14 -1.98
C VAL A 64 -6.27 -2.50 -2.25
N GLU A 65 -7.30 -2.97 -1.55
CA GLU A 65 -8.70 -2.47 -1.58
C GLU A 65 -9.27 -2.38 -0.16
#